data_AF-A0A7M4FQ89-F1
#
_entry.id   AF-A0A7M4FQ89-F1
#
_cell.length_a   1.000
_cell.length_b   1.000
_cell.length_c   1.000
_cell.angle_alpha   90.00
_cell.angle_beta   90.00
_cell.angle_gamma   90.00
#
_symmetry.space_group_name_H-M   'P 1'
#
loop_
_entity.id
_entity.type
_entity.pdbx_description
1 polymer ?
#
loop_
_entity_poly.entity_id
_entity_poly.type
_entity_poly.pdbx_seq_one_letter_code
_entity_poly.pdbx_strand_id
1 'polypeptide(L)'
;LFVSPATGNMDRHHYETFEKFGNNTFLLHLDNGRGFGRHSHDEISILAPLQQCCSIKKSTYLRLQLLATEAFRLSDVMRESLASDRLSPVLSEPHLEALDRRLQKVLDMVRECMVKESRKEVLVDDMGNRKHGIRQRKEERRAQV
;
A
#
# COMPACT_ATOMS: atom_id res chain seq x y z
N LEU A 1 0.00 5.64 -0.66
CA LEU A 1 1.47 5.72 -0.85
C LEU A 1 2.08 4.48 -1.51
N PHE A 2 1.69 3.24 -1.17
CA PHE A 2 2.27 2.02 -1.79
C PHE A 2 1.69 1.60 -3.16
N VAL A 3 0.59 2.22 -3.60
CA VAL A 3 -0.02 1.91 -4.90
C VAL A 3 0.90 2.36 -6.04
N SER A 4 1.55 3.52 -5.92
CA SER A 4 2.41 4.08 -6.98
C SER A 4 3.63 3.22 -7.32
N PRO A 5 4.41 2.70 -6.34
CA PRO A 5 5.50 1.79 -6.63
C PRO A 5 5.07 0.53 -7.38
N ALA A 6 3.91 -0.05 -7.02
CA ALA A 6 3.40 -1.24 -7.67
C ALA A 6 2.97 -0.95 -9.12
N THR A 7 2.20 0.12 -9.33
CA THR A 7 1.69 0.48 -10.66
C THR A 7 2.72 1.20 -11.54
N GLY A 8 3.83 1.68 -10.98
CA GLY A 8 4.82 2.51 -11.69
C GLY A 8 4.34 3.93 -11.98
N ASN A 9 3.40 4.47 -11.20
CA ASN A 9 2.87 5.82 -11.43
C ASN A 9 3.78 6.88 -10.77
N MET A 10 4.50 7.65 -11.57
CA MET A 10 5.36 8.76 -11.10
C MET A 10 4.61 10.08 -10.92
N ASP A 11 3.36 10.18 -11.36
CA ASP A 11 2.65 11.47 -11.44
C ASP A 11 1.89 11.84 -10.16
N ARG A 12 2.46 11.48 -9.01
CA ARG A 12 1.85 11.73 -7.70
C ARG A 12 2.33 13.06 -7.12
N HIS A 13 2.02 14.16 -7.81
CA HIS A 13 2.43 15.51 -7.39
C HIS A 13 1.39 16.23 -6.51
N HIS A 14 0.14 15.73 -6.47
CA HIS A 14 -0.90 16.19 -5.55
C HIS A 14 -1.47 15.02 -4.74
N TYR A 15 -1.98 15.35 -3.56
CA TYR A 15 -2.77 14.43 -2.75
C TYR A 15 -4.05 15.12 -2.32
N GLU A 16 -5.15 14.37 -2.34
CA GLU A 16 -6.44 14.84 -1.88
C GLU A 16 -6.83 14.15 -0.58
N THR A 17 -7.61 14.84 0.24
CA THR A 17 -8.16 14.33 1.49
C THR A 17 -9.57 14.84 1.69
N PHE A 18 -10.35 14.16 2.54
CA PHE A 18 -11.65 14.68 2.94
C PHE A 18 -11.50 15.82 3.95
N GLU A 19 -11.82 17.05 3.52
CA GLU A 19 -11.76 18.27 4.35
C GLU A 19 -12.53 18.14 5.67
N LYS A 20 -13.67 17.43 5.65
CA LYS A 20 -14.54 17.23 6.82
C LYS A 20 -13.82 16.67 8.05
N PHE A 21 -12.72 15.95 7.86
CA PHE A 21 -11.98 15.29 8.94
C PHE A 21 -10.65 15.98 9.28
N GLY A 22 -10.35 17.13 8.65
CA GLY A 22 -9.10 17.88 8.85
C GLY A 22 -7.87 16.98 8.69
N ASN A 23 -6.94 17.05 9.66
CA ASN A 23 -5.70 16.26 9.63
C ASN A 23 -5.89 14.76 9.97
N ASN A 24 -7.05 14.38 10.51
CA ASN A 24 -7.35 12.99 10.89
C ASN A 24 -8.11 12.26 9.77
N THR A 25 -7.52 12.30 8.58
CA THR A 25 -8.10 11.81 7.33
C THR A 25 -7.14 10.83 6.64
N PHE A 26 -7.54 10.29 5.49
CA PHE A 26 -6.70 9.43 4.67
C PHE A 26 -6.49 10.04 3.29
N LEU A 27 -5.40 9.62 2.64
CA LEU A 27 -5.07 10.07 1.30
C LEU A 27 -5.97 9.36 0.28
N LEU A 28 -6.64 10.15 -0.56
CA LEU A 28 -7.38 9.64 -1.70
C LEU A 28 -6.38 9.24 -2.80
N HIS A 29 -6.45 7.98 -3.23
CA HIS A 29 -5.57 7.45 -4.27
C HIS A 29 -6.19 7.67 -5.66
N LEU A 30 -6.22 8.93 -6.11
CA LEU A 30 -6.69 9.32 -7.45
C LEU A 30 -5.55 9.32 -8.49
N ASP A 31 -5.91 9.63 -9.74
CA ASP A 31 -5.02 9.83 -10.89
C ASP A 31 -4.06 8.67 -11.18
N ASN A 32 -4.63 7.47 -11.28
CA ASN A 32 -3.87 6.25 -11.56
C ASN A 32 -3.70 5.96 -13.06
N GLY A 33 -4.22 6.83 -13.95
CA GLY A 33 -4.23 6.61 -15.39
C GLY A 33 -2.84 6.57 -16.06
N ARG A 34 -1.81 7.09 -15.39
CA ARG A 34 -0.40 7.00 -15.83
C ARG A 34 0.36 5.82 -15.25
N GLY A 35 -0.32 4.92 -14.53
CA GLY A 35 0.23 3.62 -14.14
C GLY A 35 0.29 2.64 -15.32
N PHE A 36 1.02 1.54 -15.15
CA PHE A 36 1.08 0.42 -16.10
C PHE A 36 1.52 0.81 -17.54
N GLY A 37 2.33 1.86 -17.69
CA GLY A 37 2.88 2.24 -19.00
C GLY A 37 4.07 1.38 -19.46
N ARG A 38 4.83 0.80 -18.51
CA ARG A 38 6.00 -0.06 -18.79
C ARG A 38 6.00 -1.24 -17.82
N HIS A 39 6.07 -2.46 -18.34
CA HIS A 39 6.22 -3.68 -17.53
C HIS A 39 7.69 -4.15 -17.42
N SER A 40 8.53 -3.82 -18.40
CA SER A 40 9.93 -4.25 -18.48
C SER A 40 10.89 -3.35 -17.69
N HIS A 41 10.43 -2.17 -17.27
CA HIS A 41 11.21 -1.20 -16.51
C HIS A 41 10.54 -0.93 -15.17
N ASP A 42 11.35 -0.88 -14.11
CA ASP A 42 10.89 -0.57 -12.76
C ASP A 42 11.56 0.73 -12.30
N GLU A 43 10.74 1.77 -12.10
CA GLU A 43 11.22 3.08 -11.67
C GLU A 43 11.52 3.08 -10.16
N ILE A 44 12.78 2.85 -9.81
CA ILE A 44 13.24 2.80 -8.41
C ILE A 44 13.09 4.14 -7.70
N SER A 45 13.13 5.26 -8.44
CA SER A 45 12.95 6.61 -7.89
C SER A 45 11.61 6.78 -7.15
N ILE A 46 10.57 6.01 -7.49
CA ILE A 46 9.28 6.02 -6.79
C ILE A 46 9.42 5.52 -5.34
N LEU A 47 10.46 4.72 -5.04
CA LEU A 47 10.77 4.25 -3.68
C LEU A 47 11.57 5.26 -2.86
N ALA A 48 12.00 6.39 -3.43
CA ALA A 48 12.81 7.38 -2.71
C ALA A 48 12.17 7.84 -1.37
N PRO A 49 10.85 8.09 -1.26
CA PRO A 49 10.24 8.43 0.03
C PRO A 49 10.36 7.30 1.07
N LEU A 50 10.26 6.04 0.64
CA LEU A 50 10.43 4.90 1.54
C LEU A 50 11.88 4.77 2.01
N GLN A 51 12.83 4.98 1.10
CA GLN A 51 14.26 4.94 1.39
C GLN A 51 14.69 6.10 2.32
N GLN A 52 14.10 7.28 2.17
CA GLN A 52 14.46 8.49 2.92
C GLN A 52 13.79 8.54 4.29
N CYS A 53 12.50 8.19 4.37
CA CYS A 53 11.76 8.26 5.63
C CYS A 53 11.87 6.98 6.47
N CYS A 54 12.27 5.86 5.85
CA CYS A 54 12.37 4.55 6.45
C CYS A 54 11.20 4.15 7.37
N SER A 55 9.97 4.57 7.04
CA SER A 55 8.80 4.36 7.88
C SER A 55 7.65 3.75 7.08
N ILE A 56 7.04 2.69 7.63
CA ILE A 56 5.89 1.99 7.04
C ILE A 56 4.91 1.55 8.14
N LYS A 57 3.61 1.64 7.85
CA LYS A 57 2.57 1.08 8.71
C LYS A 57 2.73 -0.44 8.83
N LYS A 58 2.71 -0.94 10.06
CA LYS A 58 2.82 -2.37 10.37
C LYS A 58 1.74 -3.20 9.67
N SER A 59 0.50 -2.70 9.62
CA SER A 59 -0.59 -3.37 8.90
C SER A 59 -0.29 -3.54 7.41
N THR A 60 0.29 -2.52 6.77
CA THR A 60 0.69 -2.55 5.36
C THR A 60 1.82 -3.54 5.14
N TYR A 61 2.88 -3.47 5.95
CA TYR A 61 4.03 -4.37 5.82
C TYR A 61 3.63 -5.85 5.89
N LEU A 62 2.79 -6.23 6.87
CA LEU A 62 2.32 -7.61 7.01
C LEU A 62 1.50 -8.08 5.81
N ARG A 63 0.66 -7.21 5.24
CA ARG A 63 -0.10 -7.53 4.02
C ARG A 63 0.82 -7.71 2.80
N LEU A 64 1.85 -6.87 2.67
CA LEU A 64 2.82 -6.99 1.59
C LEU A 64 3.62 -8.31 1.72
N GLN A 65 3.98 -8.71 2.94
CA GLN A 65 4.61 -10.02 3.17
C GLN A 65 3.69 -11.17 2.79
N LEU A 66 2.40 -11.10 3.13
CA LEU A 66 1.42 -12.12 2.74
C LEU A 66 1.31 -12.23 1.21
N LEU A 67 1.20 -11.10 0.52
CA LEU A 67 1.07 -11.03 -0.94
C LEU A 67 2.34 -11.47 -1.70
N ALA A 68 3.46 -11.60 -0.98
CA ALA A 68 4.71 -12.13 -1.52
C ALA A 68 4.86 -13.66 -1.33
N THR A 69 3.89 -14.32 -0.68
CA THR A 69 3.88 -15.78 -0.54
C THR A 69 3.26 -16.46 -1.76
N GLU A 70 3.69 -17.67 -2.08
CA GLU A 70 3.19 -18.41 -3.24
C GLU A 70 1.67 -18.62 -3.21
N ALA A 71 1.10 -18.85 -2.02
CA ALA A 71 -0.33 -19.07 -1.85
C ALA A 71 -1.20 -17.83 -2.12
N PHE A 72 -0.62 -16.63 -2.05
CA PHE A 72 -1.34 -15.35 -2.17
C PHE A 72 -0.63 -14.36 -3.08
N ARG A 73 0.09 -14.86 -4.08
CA ARG A 73 0.91 -14.06 -4.98
C ARG A 73 0.09 -12.90 -5.57
N LEU A 74 0.66 -11.70 -5.54
CA LEU A 74 -0.05 -10.47 -5.91
C LEU A 74 -0.62 -10.51 -7.33
N SER A 75 0.15 -11.01 -8.29
CA SER A 75 -0.31 -11.20 -9.67
C SER A 75 -1.58 -12.05 -9.78
N ASP A 76 -1.66 -13.14 -9.03
CA ASP A 76 -2.79 -14.09 -9.09
C ASP A 76 -4.03 -13.50 -8.40
N VAL A 77 -3.84 -12.83 -7.26
CA VAL A 77 -4.91 -12.08 -6.58
C VAL A 77 -5.46 -10.97 -7.49
N MET A 78 -4.59 -10.24 -8.18
CA MET A 78 -4.99 -9.19 -9.11
C MET A 78 -5.69 -9.74 -10.34
N ARG A 79 -5.23 -10.87 -10.89
CA ARG A 79 -5.87 -11.55 -12.02
C ARG A 79 -7.31 -11.92 -11.69
N GLU A 80 -7.52 -12.56 -10.55
CA GLU A 80 -8.86 -12.95 -10.09
C GLU A 80 -9.74 -11.72 -9.84
N SER A 81 -9.20 -10.70 -9.17
CA SER A 81 -9.95 -9.46 -8.89
C SER A 81 -10.39 -8.71 -10.15
N LEU A 82 -9.61 -8.78 -11.24
CA LEU A 82 -9.89 -8.10 -12.49
C LEU A 82 -10.71 -8.96 -13.47
N ALA A 83 -10.84 -10.27 -13.20
CA ALA A 83 -11.50 -11.20 -14.11
C ALA A 83 -12.99 -10.90 -14.30
N SER A 84 -13.66 -10.35 -13.28
CA SER A 84 -15.08 -9.97 -13.35
C SER A 84 -15.34 -8.66 -14.11
N ASP A 85 -14.30 -7.91 -14.49
CA ASP A 85 -14.47 -6.67 -15.24
C ASP A 85 -14.87 -6.96 -16.70
N ARG A 86 -15.77 -6.14 -17.26
CA ARG A 86 -16.20 -6.28 -18.66
C ARG A 86 -15.09 -6.00 -19.66
N LEU A 87 -14.06 -5.27 -19.25
CA LEU A 87 -12.88 -4.95 -20.04
C LEU A 87 -11.78 -6.01 -19.90
N SER A 88 -12.08 -7.17 -19.30
CA SER A 88 -11.10 -8.24 -19.11
C SER A 88 -10.55 -8.76 -20.46
N PRO A 89 -9.22 -8.94 -20.61
CA PRO A 89 -8.20 -8.67 -19.59
C PRO A 89 -7.86 -7.17 -19.47
N VAL A 90 -7.96 -6.63 -18.24
CA VAL A 90 -7.65 -5.22 -17.95
C VAL A 90 -6.14 -4.95 -17.95
N LEU A 91 -5.34 -5.92 -17.48
CA LEU A 91 -3.88 -5.86 -17.45
C LEU A 91 -3.30 -7.05 -18.22
N SER A 92 -2.21 -6.81 -18.95
CA SER A 92 -1.48 -7.88 -19.64
C SER A 92 -0.63 -8.71 -18.67
N GLU A 93 -0.34 -9.96 -19.05
CA GLU A 93 0.48 -10.88 -18.24
C GLU A 93 1.81 -10.29 -17.78
N PRO A 94 2.60 -9.61 -18.65
CA PRO A 94 3.85 -9.01 -18.21
C PRO A 94 3.69 -7.93 -17.14
N HIS A 95 2.56 -7.22 -17.10
CA HIS A 95 2.28 -6.24 -16.06
C HIS A 95 1.93 -6.90 -14.72
N LEU A 96 1.24 -8.04 -14.75
CA LEU A 96 0.98 -8.84 -13.55
C LEU A 96 2.29 -9.37 -12.96
N GLU A 97 3.17 -9.94 -13.78
CA GLU A 97 4.50 -10.39 -13.33
C GLU A 97 5.35 -9.22 -12.79
N ALA A 98 5.25 -8.03 -13.42
CA ALA A 98 5.94 -6.84 -12.94
C ALA A 98 5.48 -6.41 -11.53
N LEU A 99 4.21 -6.63 -11.15
CA LEU A 99 3.73 -6.35 -9.80
C LEU A 99 4.47 -7.18 -8.75
N ASP A 100 4.64 -8.47 -8.99
CA ASP A 100 5.35 -9.37 -8.06
C ASP A 100 6.81 -8.97 -7.91
N ARG A 101 7.48 -8.67 -9.04
CA ARG A 101 8.88 -8.20 -9.03
C ARG A 101 9.05 -6.89 -8.27
N ARG A 102 8.14 -5.93 -8.48
CA ARG A 102 8.14 -4.64 -7.77
C ARG A 102 7.83 -4.78 -6.29
N LEU A 103 6.93 -5.70 -5.93
CA LEU A 103 6.62 -6.02 -4.54
C LEU A 103 7.87 -6.50 -3.79
N GLN A 104 8.67 -7.37 -4.40
CA GLN A 104 9.93 -7.81 -3.79
C GLN A 104 10.89 -6.64 -3.55
N LYS A 105 11.07 -5.75 -4.53
CA LYS A 105 11.90 -4.53 -4.38
C LYS A 105 11.43 -3.63 -3.22
N VAL A 106 10.12 -3.50 -3.05
CA VAL A 106 9.55 -2.76 -1.90
C VAL A 106 9.92 -3.45 -0.59
N LEU A 107 9.76 -4.78 -0.50
CA LEU A 107 10.09 -5.54 0.71
C LEU A 107 11.59 -5.49 1.02
N ASP A 108 12.45 -5.55 0.01
CA ASP A 108 13.91 -5.41 0.14
C ASP A 108 14.29 -4.03 0.69
N MET A 109 13.72 -2.96 0.16
CA MET A 109 13.93 -1.60 0.67
C MET A 109 13.52 -1.48 2.15
N VAL A 110 12.40 -2.09 2.55
CA VAL A 110 11.98 -2.11 3.97
C VAL A 110 12.98 -2.89 4.83
N ARG A 111 13.49 -4.04 4.35
CA ARG A 111 14.52 -4.82 5.05
C ARG A 111 15.81 -4.01 5.22
N GLU A 112 16.24 -3.29 4.20
CA GLU A 112 17.41 -2.39 4.30
C GLU A 112 17.20 -1.30 5.35
N CYS A 113 16.02 -0.68 5.40
CA CYS A 113 15.69 0.27 6.46
C CYS A 113 15.76 -0.37 7.86
N MET A 114 15.28 -1.62 8.03
CA MET A 114 15.36 -2.34 9.31
C MET A 114 16.78 -2.72 9.75
N VAL A 115 17.75 -2.72 8.82
CA VAL A 115 19.16 -2.92 9.14
C VAL A 115 19.82 -1.59 9.54
N LYS A 116 19.41 -0.47 8.92
CA LYS A 116 19.94 0.87 9.20
C LYS A 116 19.38 1.46 10.50
N GLU A 117 18.11 1.25 10.75
CA GLU A 117 17.36 1.78 11.89
C GLU A 117 16.71 0.65 12.71
N SER A 118 16.24 0.94 13.93
CA SER A 118 15.61 -0.10 14.73
C SER A 118 14.25 -0.50 14.14
N ARG A 119 13.88 -1.79 14.26
CA ARG A 119 12.59 -2.31 13.75
C ARG A 119 11.36 -1.53 14.25
N LYS A 120 11.44 -0.93 15.44
CA LYS A 120 10.33 -0.15 16.03
C LYS A 120 10.18 1.24 15.40
N GLU A 121 11.26 1.82 14.90
CA GLU A 121 11.24 3.11 14.19
C GLU A 121 10.70 2.91 12.77
N VAL A 122 11.06 1.79 12.13
CA VAL A 122 10.62 1.47 10.78
C VAL A 122 9.15 1.04 10.72
N LEU A 123 8.71 0.19 11.66
CA LEU A 123 7.33 -0.34 11.69
C LEU A 123 6.44 0.46 12.65
N VAL A 124 5.71 1.42 12.11
CA VAL A 124 4.73 2.20 12.87
C VAL A 124 3.52 1.32 13.18
N ASP A 125 3.26 1.06 14.47
CA ASP A 125 2.14 0.22 14.90
C ASP A 125 0.80 0.97 14.79
N ASP A 126 0.02 0.62 13.78
CA ASP A 126 -1.31 1.14 13.50
C ASP A 126 -2.43 0.13 13.82
N MET A 127 -2.10 -1.04 14.37
CA MET A 127 -3.06 -2.12 14.63
C MET A 127 -3.61 -2.10 16.06
N GLY A 128 -2.89 -1.49 17.01
CA GLY A 128 -3.24 -1.46 18.43
C GLY A 128 -4.48 -0.64 18.81
N ASN A 129 -4.98 0.22 17.92
CA ASN A 129 -6.01 1.21 18.28
C ASN A 129 -7.47 0.75 18.12
N ARG A 130 -7.73 -0.51 17.71
CA ARG A 130 -9.11 -1.05 17.63
C ARG A 130 -9.80 -1.13 18.98
N LYS A 131 -9.05 -1.22 20.09
CA LYS A 131 -9.65 -1.27 21.44
C LYS A 131 -10.19 0.10 21.91
N HIS A 132 -9.60 1.22 21.48
CA HIS A 132 -10.05 2.56 21.90
C HIS A 132 -11.35 2.98 21.19
N GLY A 133 -11.49 2.72 19.88
CA GLY A 133 -12.71 3.06 19.14
C GLY A 133 -13.94 2.20 19.53
N ILE A 134 -13.74 0.97 20.00
CA ILE A 134 -14.82 0.13 20.54
C ILE A 134 -15.22 0.58 21.95
N ARG A 135 -14.27 1.07 22.77
CA ARG A 135 -14.56 1.64 24.10
C ARG A 135 -15.34 2.94 23.99
N GLN A 136 -14.92 3.85 23.10
CA GLN A 136 -15.63 5.11 22.83
C GLN A 136 -17.06 4.87 22.31
N ARG A 137 -17.26 3.97 21.33
CA ARG A 137 -18.62 3.63 20.86
C ARG A 137 -19.50 2.95 21.92
N LYS A 138 -18.90 2.21 22.87
CA LYS A 138 -19.64 1.62 24.00
C LYS A 138 -19.97 2.67 25.07
N GLU A 139 -19.08 3.63 25.33
CA GLU A 139 -19.29 4.73 26.28
C GLU A 139 -20.34 5.71 25.74
N GLU A 140 -20.30 6.06 24.45
CA GLU A 140 -21.32 6.90 23.79
C GLU A 140 -22.71 6.25 23.77
N ARG A 141 -22.81 4.92 23.57
CA ARG A 141 -24.09 4.19 23.68
C ARG A 141 -24.60 4.04 25.10
N ARG A 142 -23.72 4.08 26.11
CA ARG A 142 -24.11 4.03 27.53
C ARG A 142 -24.50 5.39 28.09
N ALA A 143 -24.03 6.48 27.48
CA ALA A 143 -24.43 7.84 27.83
C ALA A 143 -25.76 8.28 27.19
N GLN A 144 -26.38 7.43 26.37
CA GLN A 144 -27.68 7.66 25.71
C GLN A 144 -28.81 6.74 26.24
N VAL A 145 -28.56 6.02 27.33
CA VAL A 145 -29.56 5.25 28.12
C VAL A 145 -29.53 5.78 29.54
#